data_AF-A0A9E5X031-F1
#
_entry.id   AF-A0A9E5X031-F1
#
_cell.length_a   1.000
_cell.length_b   1.000
_cell.length_c   1.000
_cell.angle_alpha   90.00
_cell.angle_beta   90.00
_cell.angle_gamma   90.00
#
_symmetry.space_group_name_H-M   'P 1'
#
loop_
_entity.id
_entity.type
_entity.pdbx_description
1 polymer ?
#
loop_
_entity_poly.entity_id
_entity_poly.type
_entity_poly.pdbx_seq_one_letter_code
_entity_poly.pdbx_strand_id
1 'polypeptide(L)'
;MADIFISYARADRERIEKLASALEAQGCSVWWDRNIGGGAEFSTVIEKELGAAKTVIVVWSAHSLGSHWVRDEADHARGEGKLLPLSLDGAAPPLGFRQIHALDFSSWDETTAHSAFRELMRSMGGEAGASPASAPSSVPSSAHTNSKITKPGLAVLPFNNMSTDEEVEFLADGLTEDIITTLSFNRHISVAARTSTFAYKGQSADIREVGKALGVRYVVEGSVRKMGKRVRVTVQFIEAETGAHIWAKKFDQLLDDLYETSDDLVEKITGGLFPQLVSAEVDRSEKAPPESLGPWEYCQRAAQTIA
;
A
#
# COMPACT_ATOMS: atom_id res chain seq x y z
N MET A 1 -3.54 25.85 -7.35
CA MET A 1 -3.76 24.39 -7.23
C MET A 1 -2.95 23.78 -8.34
N ALA A 2 -2.02 22.89 -8.01
CA ALA A 2 -1.04 22.44 -8.99
C ALA A 2 -1.65 21.47 -10.00
N ASP A 3 -1.21 21.56 -11.24
CA ASP A 3 -1.63 20.64 -12.30
C ASP A 3 -0.87 19.31 -12.21
N ILE A 4 0.37 19.36 -11.71
CA ILE A 4 1.29 18.24 -11.62
C ILE A 4 1.71 18.03 -10.18
N PHE A 5 1.61 16.81 -9.69
CA PHE A 5 2.19 16.37 -8.41
C PHE A 5 3.41 15.50 -8.69
N ILE A 6 4.55 15.73 -8.02
CA ILE A 6 5.74 14.88 -8.15
C ILE A 6 5.98 14.11 -6.84
N SER A 7 5.85 12.79 -6.93
CA SER A 7 6.21 11.84 -5.89
C SER A 7 7.64 11.33 -6.09
N TYR A 8 8.49 11.46 -5.06
CA TYR A 8 9.90 11.09 -5.13
C TYR A 8 10.49 10.77 -3.74
N ALA A 9 11.67 10.13 -3.70
CA ALA A 9 12.42 9.95 -2.46
C ALA A 9 13.21 11.20 -2.10
N ARG A 10 13.28 11.58 -0.81
CA ARG A 10 13.99 12.79 -0.36
C ARG A 10 15.45 12.88 -0.84
N ALA A 11 16.11 11.73 -1.03
CA ALA A 11 17.48 11.66 -1.55
C ALA A 11 17.62 12.16 -2.99
N ASP A 12 16.55 12.13 -3.79
CA ASP A 12 16.53 12.56 -5.20
C ASP A 12 16.20 14.06 -5.37
N ARG A 13 16.02 14.80 -4.27
CA ARG A 13 15.49 16.18 -4.25
C ARG A 13 16.19 17.11 -5.23
N GLU A 14 17.52 17.09 -5.29
CA GLU A 14 18.30 17.98 -6.16
C GLU A 14 17.95 17.79 -7.64
N ARG A 15 17.73 16.54 -8.06
CA ARG A 15 17.37 16.21 -9.44
C ARG A 15 15.90 16.53 -9.73
N ILE A 16 15.02 16.36 -8.73
CA ILE A 16 13.60 16.70 -8.83
C ILE A 16 13.37 18.21 -8.87
N GLU A 17 14.16 19.00 -8.15
CA GLU A 17 14.12 20.46 -8.22
C GLU A 17 14.37 20.98 -9.63
N LYS A 18 15.34 20.39 -10.32
CA LYS A 18 15.64 20.71 -11.72
C LYS A 18 14.52 20.28 -12.65
N LEU A 19 13.92 19.10 -12.42
CA LEU A 19 12.76 18.62 -13.19
C LEU A 19 11.55 19.52 -13.00
N ALA A 20 11.25 19.91 -11.77
CA ALA A 20 10.15 20.82 -11.46
C ALA A 20 10.37 22.19 -12.10
N SER A 21 11.59 22.75 -11.99
CA SER A 21 11.94 24.02 -12.64
C SER A 21 11.80 23.95 -14.17
N ALA A 22 12.18 22.82 -14.78
CA ALA A 22 12.03 22.61 -16.21
C ALA A 22 10.56 22.52 -16.65
N LEU A 23 9.70 21.87 -15.84
CA LEU A 23 8.26 21.79 -16.06
C LEU A 23 7.57 23.16 -15.87
N GLU A 24 7.94 23.92 -14.83
CA GLU A 24 7.46 25.28 -14.61
C GLU A 24 7.85 26.24 -15.74
N ALA A 25 9.05 26.07 -16.30
CA ALA A 25 9.50 26.84 -17.46
C ALA A 25 8.68 26.55 -18.74
N GLN A 26 7.96 25.43 -18.80
CA GLN A 26 6.98 25.12 -19.88
C GLN A 26 5.57 25.63 -19.56
N GLY A 27 5.37 26.32 -18.44
CA GLY A 27 4.09 26.88 -18.02
C GLY A 27 3.20 25.93 -17.20
N CYS A 28 3.74 24.80 -16.73
CA CYS A 28 3.00 23.88 -15.87
C CYS A 28 3.06 24.32 -14.39
N SER A 29 1.96 24.20 -13.65
CA SER A 29 2.00 24.37 -12.19
C SER A 29 2.38 23.05 -11.52
N VAL A 30 3.50 23.03 -10.79
CA VAL A 30 4.08 21.81 -10.21
C VAL A 30 4.08 21.89 -8.69
N TRP A 31 3.62 20.82 -8.04
CA TRP A 31 3.76 20.62 -6.60
C TRP A 31 4.76 19.50 -6.34
N TRP A 32 5.85 19.84 -5.67
CA TRP A 32 6.96 18.92 -5.37
C TRP A 32 7.65 19.24 -4.04
N ASP A 33 7.42 20.42 -3.44
CA ASP A 33 8.08 20.80 -2.21
C ASP A 33 7.40 20.20 -0.98
N ARG A 34 8.16 19.41 -0.21
CA ARG A 34 7.71 18.79 1.05
C ARG A 34 7.89 19.71 2.26
N ASN A 35 8.37 20.93 2.09
CA ASN A 35 8.68 21.85 3.18
C ASN A 35 7.46 22.68 3.62
N ILE A 36 6.40 22.01 4.08
CA ILE A 36 5.29 22.66 4.78
C ILE A 36 5.72 22.81 6.24
N GLY A 37 5.68 24.06 6.74
CA GLY A 37 6.20 24.43 8.06
C GLY A 37 5.66 23.57 9.20
N GLY A 38 6.54 23.23 10.15
CA GLY A 38 6.24 22.37 11.29
C GLY A 38 4.99 22.82 12.04
N GLY A 39 4.01 21.91 12.12
CA GLY A 39 2.76 22.11 12.86
C GLY A 39 1.47 21.90 12.06
N ALA A 40 1.51 21.65 10.76
CA ALA A 40 0.35 21.27 9.95
C ALA A 40 0.39 19.78 9.57
N GLU A 41 -0.77 19.11 9.59
CA GLU A 41 -0.93 17.68 9.29
C GLU A 41 -0.45 17.36 7.86
N PHE A 42 0.66 16.61 7.80
CA PHE A 42 1.35 16.24 6.55
C PHE A 42 0.45 15.41 5.59
N SER A 43 -0.41 14.55 6.12
CA SER A 43 -1.28 13.64 5.35
C SER A 43 -2.39 14.40 4.62
N THR A 44 -3.06 15.31 5.30
CA THR A 44 -4.26 16.03 4.80
C THR A 44 -3.92 16.97 3.65
N VAL A 45 -2.73 17.59 3.67
CA VAL A 45 -2.28 18.47 2.59
C VAL A 45 -1.82 17.66 1.37
N ILE A 46 -1.12 16.55 1.58
CA ILE A 46 -0.63 15.73 0.46
C ILE A 46 -1.79 15.01 -0.24
N GLU A 47 -2.73 14.43 0.50
CA GLU A 47 -3.94 13.84 -0.08
C GLU A 47 -4.75 14.85 -0.89
N LYS A 48 -4.90 16.08 -0.37
CA LYS A 48 -5.63 17.15 -1.04
C LYS A 48 -4.95 17.59 -2.34
N GLU A 49 -3.64 17.78 -2.33
CA GLU A 49 -2.91 18.18 -3.55
C GLU A 49 -2.79 17.03 -4.54
N LEU A 50 -2.65 15.79 -4.09
CA LEU A 50 -2.60 14.60 -4.93
C LEU A 50 -3.95 14.34 -5.63
N GLY A 51 -5.07 14.50 -4.93
CA GLY A 51 -6.40 14.40 -5.53
C GLY A 51 -6.73 15.54 -6.49
N ALA A 52 -6.21 16.75 -6.22
CA ALA A 52 -6.42 17.94 -7.05
C ALA A 52 -5.58 17.95 -8.34
N ALA A 53 -4.43 17.26 -8.35
CA ALA A 53 -3.56 17.20 -9.52
C ALA A 53 -4.23 16.48 -10.70
N LYS A 54 -3.91 16.94 -11.92
CA LYS A 54 -4.35 16.28 -13.17
C LYS A 54 -3.43 15.12 -13.52
N THR A 55 -2.17 15.22 -13.16
CA THR A 55 -1.16 14.19 -13.42
C THR A 55 -0.26 14.05 -12.21
N VAL A 56 0.01 12.81 -11.82
CA VAL A 56 0.92 12.49 -10.72
C VAL A 56 2.13 11.77 -11.30
N ILE A 57 3.27 12.45 -11.30
CA ILE A 57 4.55 11.88 -11.73
C ILE A 57 5.15 11.14 -10.55
N VAL A 58 5.34 9.83 -10.69
CA VAL A 58 6.01 9.01 -9.67
C VAL A 58 7.39 8.66 -10.14
N VAL A 59 8.39 9.09 -9.37
CA VAL A 59 9.79 8.90 -9.71
C VAL A 59 10.36 7.66 -9.02
N TRP A 60 10.70 6.67 -9.84
CA TRP A 60 11.39 5.44 -9.47
C TRP A 60 12.91 5.64 -9.55
N SER A 61 13.58 5.39 -8.45
CA SER A 61 15.05 5.38 -8.31
C SER A 61 15.44 4.25 -7.36
N ALA A 62 16.71 3.90 -7.27
CA ALA A 62 17.22 3.00 -6.23
C ALA A 62 16.81 3.45 -4.81
N HIS A 63 16.62 4.75 -4.59
CA HIS A 63 16.20 5.33 -3.31
C HIS A 63 14.68 5.25 -3.08
N SER A 64 13.87 5.42 -4.12
CA SER A 64 12.41 5.38 -4.00
C SER A 64 11.83 3.97 -4.11
N LEU A 65 12.58 3.02 -4.69
CA LEU A 65 12.21 1.62 -4.71
C LEU A 65 11.97 1.04 -3.32
N GLY A 66 12.59 1.56 -2.26
CA GLY A 66 12.33 1.14 -0.87
C GLY A 66 11.34 2.03 -0.11
N SER A 67 10.93 3.16 -0.68
CA SER A 67 10.09 4.15 0.00
C SER A 67 8.63 3.71 -0.01
N HIS A 68 8.06 3.50 1.18
CA HIS A 68 6.64 3.20 1.35
C HIS A 68 5.76 4.35 0.85
N TRP A 69 6.10 5.59 1.21
CA TRP A 69 5.38 6.80 0.80
C TRP A 69 5.26 6.97 -0.73
N VAL A 70 6.35 6.77 -1.48
CA VAL A 70 6.32 6.89 -2.96
C VAL A 70 5.44 5.82 -3.59
N ARG A 71 5.37 4.63 -3.00
CA ARG A 71 4.50 3.55 -3.49
C ARG A 71 3.04 3.77 -3.16
N ASP A 72 2.74 4.40 -2.02
CA ASP A 72 1.38 4.76 -1.61
C ASP A 72 0.81 5.86 -2.51
N GLU A 73 1.57 6.94 -2.73
CA GLU A 73 1.23 8.00 -3.69
C GLU A 73 1.04 7.43 -5.12
N ALA A 74 1.86 6.45 -5.51
CA ALA A 74 1.73 5.78 -6.79
C ALA A 74 0.48 4.91 -6.90
N ASP A 75 0.09 4.22 -5.83
CA ASP A 75 -1.11 3.38 -5.85
C ASP A 75 -2.38 4.23 -5.90
N HIS A 76 -2.41 5.33 -5.13
CA HIS A 76 -3.49 6.30 -5.19
C HIS A 76 -3.62 6.92 -6.60
N ALA A 77 -2.52 7.41 -7.16
CA ALA A 77 -2.51 7.97 -8.52
C ALA A 77 -2.92 6.96 -9.59
N ARG A 78 -2.56 5.69 -9.42
CA ARG A 78 -2.95 4.59 -10.31
C ARG A 78 -4.45 4.33 -10.23
N GLY A 79 -5.01 4.30 -9.03
CA GLY A 79 -6.45 4.11 -8.81
C GLY A 79 -7.29 5.17 -9.50
N GLU A 80 -6.79 6.41 -9.57
CA GLU A 80 -7.46 7.51 -10.27
C GLU A 80 -7.12 7.63 -11.77
N GLY A 81 -6.24 6.78 -12.29
CA GLY A 81 -5.81 6.82 -13.70
C GLY A 81 -4.93 8.03 -14.06
N LYS A 82 -4.30 8.67 -13.07
CA LYS A 82 -3.47 9.88 -13.22
C LYS A 82 -1.97 9.60 -13.11
N LEU A 83 -1.58 8.34 -12.89
CA LEU A 83 -0.20 7.91 -12.68
C LEU A 83 0.64 8.00 -13.95
N LEU A 84 1.72 8.77 -13.89
CA LEU A 84 2.80 8.80 -14.87
C LEU A 84 4.11 8.32 -14.22
N PRO A 85 4.51 7.05 -14.42
CA PRO A 85 5.75 6.54 -13.84
C PRO A 85 6.97 7.05 -14.63
N LEU A 86 8.01 7.44 -13.91
CA LEU A 86 9.28 7.93 -14.44
C LEU A 86 10.43 7.23 -13.73
N SER A 87 11.44 6.77 -14.45
CA SER A 87 12.63 6.12 -13.89
C SER A 87 13.82 7.06 -13.97
N LEU A 88 14.37 7.45 -12.82
CA LEU A 88 15.41 8.48 -12.73
C LEU A 88 16.82 7.93 -13.02
N ASP A 89 17.05 6.66 -12.71
CA ASP A 89 18.35 5.97 -12.80
C ASP A 89 18.26 4.62 -13.56
N GLY A 90 17.13 4.38 -14.24
CA GLY A 90 16.86 3.12 -14.93
C GLY A 90 16.25 2.04 -14.04
N ALA A 91 15.97 2.35 -12.75
CA ALA A 91 15.18 1.50 -11.88
C ALA A 91 13.80 1.20 -12.49
N ALA A 92 13.54 -0.09 -12.74
CA ALA A 92 12.23 -0.54 -13.19
C ALA A 92 11.19 -0.36 -12.06
N PRO A 93 9.98 0.15 -12.36
CA PRO A 93 8.90 0.19 -11.38
C PRO A 93 8.67 -1.18 -10.73
N PRO A 94 8.21 -1.22 -9.47
CA PRO A 94 7.80 -2.47 -8.84
C PRO A 94 6.72 -3.20 -9.66
N LEU A 95 6.64 -4.53 -9.55
CA LEU A 95 5.76 -5.38 -10.37
C LEU A 95 4.28 -4.92 -10.45
N GLY A 96 3.77 -4.23 -9.42
CA GLY A 96 2.41 -3.67 -9.41
C GLY A 96 2.19 -2.45 -10.31
N PHE A 97 3.26 -1.80 -10.74
CA PHE A 97 3.25 -0.57 -11.55
C PHE A 97 3.81 -0.79 -12.97
N ARG A 98 4.35 -1.97 -13.28
CA ARG A 98 4.90 -2.31 -14.62
C ARG A 98 3.86 -2.46 -15.73
N GLN A 99 2.58 -2.38 -15.38
CA GLN A 99 1.48 -2.37 -16.35
C GLN A 99 1.40 -1.02 -17.10
N ILE A 100 1.99 0.03 -16.54
CA ILE A 100 2.12 1.34 -17.17
C ILE A 100 3.60 1.53 -17.55
N HIS A 101 3.84 1.96 -18.79
CA HIS A 101 5.19 2.19 -19.27
C HIS A 101 5.82 3.36 -18.50
N ALA A 102 7.00 3.12 -17.91
CA ALA A 102 7.76 4.16 -17.22
C ALA A 102 8.68 4.89 -18.18
N LEU A 103 8.67 6.22 -18.12
CA LEU A 103 9.58 7.05 -18.90
C LEU A 103 11.00 6.93 -18.35
N ASP A 104 11.97 6.66 -19.21
CA ASP A 104 13.37 6.56 -18.81
C ASP A 104 14.05 7.94 -18.82
N PHE A 105 14.49 8.38 -17.64
CA PHE A 105 15.22 9.61 -17.39
C PHE A 105 16.67 9.35 -16.95
N SER A 106 17.14 8.11 -17.01
CA SER A 106 18.51 7.73 -16.63
C SER A 106 19.57 8.57 -17.37
N SER A 107 19.35 8.88 -18.64
CA SER A 107 20.25 9.67 -19.47
C SER A 107 19.90 11.17 -19.57
N TRP A 108 18.91 11.65 -18.81
CA TRP A 108 18.44 13.03 -18.92
C TRP A 108 19.53 14.02 -18.48
N ASP A 109 19.83 14.99 -19.36
CA ASP A 109 20.87 16.01 -19.19
C ASP A 109 20.37 17.28 -18.49
N GLU A 110 19.23 17.20 -17.81
CA GLU A 110 18.60 18.32 -17.07
C GLU A 110 18.08 19.45 -17.97
N THR A 111 18.05 19.24 -19.30
CA THR A 111 17.54 20.23 -20.26
C THR A 111 16.15 19.89 -20.78
N THR A 112 15.41 20.94 -21.19
CA THR A 112 14.11 20.79 -21.84
C THR A 112 14.22 20.30 -23.30
N ALA A 113 15.41 20.36 -23.90
CA ALA A 113 15.68 19.91 -25.27
C ALA A 113 15.82 18.38 -25.37
N HIS A 114 16.12 17.71 -24.24
CA HIS A 114 16.32 16.27 -24.17
C HIS A 114 15.09 15.48 -24.65
N SER A 115 15.32 14.33 -25.28
CA SER A 115 14.25 13.47 -25.80
C SER A 115 13.29 12.99 -24.70
N ALA A 116 13.82 12.56 -23.55
CA ALA A 116 13.05 12.13 -22.38
C ALA A 116 12.09 13.22 -21.88
N PHE A 117 12.54 14.48 -21.81
CA PHE A 117 11.70 15.60 -21.40
C PHE A 117 10.59 15.90 -22.42
N ARG A 118 10.90 15.82 -23.73
CA ARG A 118 9.87 15.95 -24.78
C ARG A 118 8.84 14.83 -24.75
N GLU A 119 9.24 13.61 -24.39
CA GLU A 119 8.35 12.47 -24.22
C GLU A 119 7.46 12.60 -22.97
N LEU A 120 8.00 13.13 -21.88
CA LEU A 120 7.23 13.53 -20.70
C LEU A 120 6.13 14.54 -21.08
N MET A 121 6.47 15.62 -21.78
CA MET A 121 5.49 16.62 -22.23
C MET A 121 4.42 16.03 -23.15
N ARG A 122 4.79 15.12 -24.05
CA ARG A 122 3.83 14.44 -24.94
C ARG A 122 2.86 13.54 -24.16
N SER A 123 3.38 12.81 -23.17
CA SER A 123 2.57 11.91 -22.34
C SER A 123 1.57 12.66 -21.47
N MET A 124 1.91 13.88 -21.03
CA MET A 124 0.98 14.76 -20.30
C MET A 124 -0.04 15.47 -21.21
N GLY A 125 0.28 15.63 -22.51
CA GLY A 125 -0.54 16.35 -23.49
C GLY A 125 -1.69 15.55 -24.14
N GLY A 126 -1.84 14.26 -23.84
CA GLY A 126 -3.01 13.48 -24.26
C GLY A 126 -3.06 13.05 -25.74
N GLU A 127 -1.96 13.11 -26.50
CA GLU A 127 -1.89 12.51 -27.83
C GLU A 127 -1.15 11.16 -27.79
N ALA A 128 -1.94 10.09 -27.73
CA ALA A 128 -1.50 8.74 -28.04
C ALA A 128 -1.12 8.65 -29.54
N GLY A 129 0.08 9.12 -29.88
CA GLY A 129 0.67 9.03 -31.21
C GLY A 129 1.48 7.76 -31.38
N ALA A 130 0.99 6.86 -32.22
CA ALA A 130 1.57 5.57 -32.60
C ALA A 130 2.97 5.63 -33.24
N SER A 131 3.83 4.64 -32.94
CA SER A 131 4.73 3.97 -33.90
C SER A 131 5.43 2.73 -33.29
N PRO A 132 5.95 1.77 -34.08
CA PRO A 132 5.20 0.60 -34.50
C PRO A 132 5.74 -0.74 -33.97
N ALA A 133 4.80 -1.68 -33.89
CA ALA A 133 4.89 -3.14 -34.02
C ALA A 133 6.27 -3.83 -34.09
N SER A 134 6.50 -4.72 -33.13
CA SER A 134 6.92 -6.09 -33.44
C SER A 134 5.93 -7.08 -32.79
N ALA A 135 5.43 -7.99 -33.61
CA ALA A 135 4.13 -8.67 -33.48
C ALA A 135 4.03 -9.75 -32.37
N PRO A 136 2.83 -10.04 -31.84
CA PRO A 136 2.56 -11.28 -31.12
C PRO A 136 2.11 -12.38 -32.10
N SER A 137 2.80 -13.52 -32.09
CA SER A 137 2.25 -14.75 -32.67
C SER A 137 1.22 -15.35 -31.73
N SER A 138 0.00 -15.49 -32.25
CA SER A 138 -1.12 -16.20 -31.65
C SER A 138 -0.88 -17.71 -31.58
N VAL A 139 -1.13 -18.31 -30.42
CA VAL A 139 -1.48 -19.73 -30.29
C VAL A 139 -2.79 -19.82 -29.49
N PRO A 140 -3.71 -20.74 -29.84
CA PRO A 140 -5.12 -20.62 -29.50
C PRO A 140 -5.42 -21.06 -28.08
N SER A 141 -6.39 -20.35 -27.50
CA SER A 141 -7.07 -20.65 -26.25
C SER A 141 -7.63 -22.08 -26.28
N SER A 142 -7.07 -22.96 -25.44
CA SER A 142 -7.78 -24.14 -24.95
C SER A 142 -8.19 -23.88 -23.51
N ALA A 143 -9.50 -23.92 -23.30
CA ALA A 143 -10.18 -23.76 -22.02
C ALA A 143 -9.51 -24.61 -20.93
N HIS A 144 -8.86 -23.92 -19.99
CA HIS A 144 -8.56 -24.48 -18.68
C HIS A 144 -9.54 -23.84 -17.71
N THR A 145 -10.40 -24.69 -17.13
CA THR A 145 -11.28 -24.38 -16.02
C THR A 145 -10.51 -23.60 -14.96
N ASN A 146 -10.89 -22.34 -14.80
CA ASN A 146 -10.27 -21.37 -13.90
C ASN A 146 -10.54 -21.79 -12.45
N SER A 147 -9.72 -22.69 -11.90
CA SER A 147 -9.60 -22.85 -10.45
C SER A 147 -9.00 -21.55 -9.92
N LYS A 148 -9.87 -20.66 -9.42
CA LYS A 148 -9.48 -19.39 -8.82
C LYS A 148 -8.53 -19.70 -7.67
N ILE A 149 -7.26 -19.32 -7.82
CA ILE A 149 -6.32 -19.22 -6.70
C ILE A 149 -6.86 -18.10 -5.80
N THR A 150 -7.71 -18.42 -4.82
CA THR A 150 -8.20 -17.44 -3.85
C THR A 150 -7.18 -17.34 -2.73
N LYS A 151 -6.31 -16.33 -2.81
CA LYS A 151 -5.43 -15.96 -1.69
C LYS A 151 -6.29 -15.68 -0.45
N PRO A 152 -5.82 -16.01 0.77
CA PRO A 152 -6.54 -15.66 1.97
C PRO A 152 -6.67 -14.14 2.11
N GLY A 153 -7.91 -13.68 2.24
CA GLY A 153 -8.23 -12.27 2.49
C GLY A 153 -8.12 -11.92 3.97
N LEU A 154 -7.55 -10.77 4.28
CA LEU A 154 -7.35 -10.23 5.62
C LEU A 154 -7.84 -8.77 5.65
N ALA A 155 -8.66 -8.40 6.63
CA ALA A 155 -8.96 -7.01 6.92
C ALA A 155 -8.35 -6.60 8.25
N VAL A 156 -7.90 -5.35 8.35
CA VAL A 156 -7.52 -4.73 9.63
C VAL A 156 -8.53 -3.63 9.89
N LEU A 157 -9.32 -3.77 10.95
CA LEU A 157 -10.28 -2.76 11.35
C LEU A 157 -9.58 -1.63 12.12
N PRO A 158 -10.13 -0.39 12.05
CA PRO A 158 -9.66 0.72 12.85
C PRO A 158 -9.56 0.34 14.33
N PHE A 159 -8.40 0.58 14.92
CA PHE A 159 -8.20 0.30 16.32
C PHE A 159 -9.06 1.25 17.16
N ASN A 160 -9.78 0.72 18.14
CA ASN A 160 -10.65 1.53 18.98
C ASN A 160 -9.83 2.32 20.02
N ASN A 161 -10.00 3.63 20.04
CA ASN A 161 -9.53 4.45 21.15
C ASN A 161 -10.42 4.24 22.38
N MET A 162 -9.86 3.66 23.45
CA MET A 162 -10.54 3.47 24.73
C MET A 162 -10.19 4.56 25.75
N SER A 163 -9.71 5.70 25.27
CA SER A 163 -9.34 6.89 26.04
C SER A 163 -10.12 8.10 25.50
N THR A 164 -10.14 9.19 26.26
CA THR A 164 -10.76 10.46 25.81
C THR A 164 -9.75 11.40 25.15
N ASP A 165 -8.60 10.87 24.77
CA ASP A 165 -7.43 11.63 24.33
C ASP A 165 -7.31 11.55 22.80
N GLU A 166 -7.27 12.71 22.15
CA GLU A 166 -7.18 12.83 20.69
C GLU A 166 -5.81 12.36 20.17
N GLU A 167 -4.74 12.49 20.96
CA GLU A 167 -3.42 11.92 20.62
C GLU A 167 -3.49 10.39 20.47
N VAL A 168 -4.36 9.74 21.24
CA VAL A 168 -4.56 8.28 21.19
C VAL A 168 -5.39 7.89 19.98
N GLU A 169 -6.26 8.78 19.50
CA GLU A 169 -7.02 8.58 18.27
C GLU A 169 -6.09 8.52 17.06
N PHE A 170 -5.17 9.49 16.96
CA PHE A 170 -4.15 9.52 15.92
C PHE A 170 -3.24 8.29 15.97
N LEU A 171 -2.84 7.86 17.17
CA LEU A 171 -2.06 6.63 17.36
C LEU A 171 -2.83 5.38 16.90
N ALA A 172 -4.12 5.28 17.21
CA ALA A 172 -4.94 4.14 16.83
C ALA A 172 -5.15 4.05 15.31
N ASP A 173 -5.41 5.18 14.66
CA ASP A 173 -5.50 5.26 13.20
C ASP A 173 -4.15 4.95 12.54
N GLY A 174 -3.06 5.55 13.03
CA GLY A 174 -1.71 5.31 12.52
C GLY A 174 -1.30 3.84 12.62
N LEU A 175 -1.50 3.21 13.78
CA LEU A 175 -1.24 1.77 13.94
C LEU A 175 -2.06 0.92 12.96
N THR A 176 -3.32 1.29 12.72
CA THR A 176 -4.16 0.57 11.74
C THR A 176 -3.55 0.66 10.35
N GLU A 177 -3.17 1.86 9.91
CA GLU A 177 -2.52 2.08 8.61
C GLU A 177 -1.22 1.32 8.44
N ASP A 178 -0.35 1.42 9.45
CA ASP A 178 0.98 0.84 9.39
C ASP A 178 0.91 -0.69 9.39
N ILE A 179 -0.09 -1.28 10.07
CA ILE A 179 -0.35 -2.72 10.02
C ILE A 179 -0.91 -3.12 8.65
N ILE A 180 -1.90 -2.40 8.09
CA ILE A 180 -2.44 -2.67 6.74
C ILE A 180 -1.29 -2.64 5.72
N THR A 181 -0.49 -1.58 5.78
CA THR A 181 0.71 -1.38 4.99
C THR A 181 1.68 -2.55 5.10
N THR A 182 2.07 -2.89 6.33
CA THR A 182 3.10 -3.89 6.59
C THR A 182 2.65 -5.27 6.11
N LEU A 183 1.38 -5.60 6.31
CA LEU A 183 0.79 -6.86 5.85
C LEU A 183 0.63 -6.90 4.33
N SER A 184 0.34 -5.76 3.69
CA SER A 184 0.18 -5.66 2.24
C SER A 184 1.46 -5.99 1.46
N PHE A 185 2.64 -5.92 2.08
CA PHE A 185 3.89 -6.38 1.47
C PHE A 185 3.93 -7.89 1.22
N ASN A 186 3.10 -8.69 1.90
CA ASN A 186 3.10 -10.13 1.74
C ASN A 186 2.23 -10.56 0.54
N ARG A 187 2.89 -11.08 -0.49
CA ARG A 187 2.29 -11.48 -1.78
C ARG A 187 1.29 -12.64 -1.67
N HIS A 188 1.34 -13.38 -0.56
CA HIS A 188 0.58 -14.59 -0.32
C HIS A 188 -0.77 -14.33 0.35
N ILE A 189 -1.03 -13.09 0.78
CA ILE A 189 -2.28 -12.68 1.44
C ILE A 189 -2.88 -11.51 0.66
N SER A 190 -4.19 -11.34 0.72
CA SER A 190 -4.88 -10.17 0.15
C SER A 190 -5.38 -9.30 1.29
N VAL A 191 -4.86 -8.09 1.43
CA VAL A 191 -5.28 -7.17 2.49
C VAL A 191 -6.39 -6.24 1.96
N ALA A 192 -7.46 -6.06 2.72
CA ALA A 192 -8.52 -5.11 2.38
C ALA A 192 -7.99 -3.68 2.46
N ALA A 193 -8.34 -2.86 1.47
CA ALA A 193 -7.94 -1.46 1.43
C ALA A 193 -8.47 -0.70 2.65
N ARG A 194 -7.66 0.26 3.15
CA ARG A 194 -8.00 1.16 4.24
C ARG A 194 -9.41 1.71 4.15
N THR A 195 -9.75 2.34 3.03
CA THR A 195 -11.03 3.04 2.85
C THR A 195 -12.23 2.11 3.09
N SER A 196 -12.08 0.83 2.76
CA SER A 196 -13.11 -0.19 2.97
C SER A 196 -13.23 -0.61 4.44
N THR A 197 -12.14 -0.62 5.21
CA THR A 197 -12.16 -0.99 6.64
C THR A 197 -12.50 0.19 7.54
N PHE A 198 -12.12 1.42 7.16
CA PHE A 198 -12.44 2.64 7.91
C PHE A 198 -13.93 3.00 7.91
N ALA A 199 -14.72 2.45 6.98
CA ALA A 199 -16.18 2.56 7.02
C ALA A 199 -16.80 1.98 8.30
N TYR A 200 -16.09 1.07 8.98
CA TYR A 200 -16.51 0.45 10.24
C TYR A 200 -15.99 1.18 11.49
N LYS A 201 -15.28 2.32 11.33
CA LYS A 201 -14.77 3.10 12.46
C LYS A 201 -15.92 3.55 13.37
N GLY A 202 -15.78 3.30 14.67
CA GLY A 202 -16.79 3.66 15.67
C GLY A 202 -18.08 2.82 15.59
N GLN A 203 -18.11 1.77 14.77
CA GLN A 203 -19.25 0.85 14.69
C GLN A 203 -18.94 -0.43 15.46
N SER A 204 -19.92 -0.93 16.23
CA SER A 204 -19.88 -2.27 16.80
C SER A 204 -20.50 -3.26 15.81
N ALA A 205 -19.80 -3.53 14.71
CA ALA A 205 -20.25 -4.47 13.68
C ALA A 205 -19.88 -5.92 14.04
N ASP A 206 -20.72 -6.89 13.66
CA ASP A 206 -20.37 -8.30 13.79
C ASP A 206 -19.27 -8.65 12.79
N ILE A 207 -18.17 -9.22 13.28
CA ILE A 207 -16.98 -9.56 12.48
C ILE A 207 -17.32 -10.51 11.33
N ARG A 208 -18.34 -11.36 11.49
CA ARG A 208 -18.82 -12.27 10.45
C ARG A 208 -19.48 -11.53 9.29
N GLU A 209 -20.16 -10.43 9.59
CA GLU A 209 -20.75 -9.55 8.57
C GLU A 209 -19.67 -8.74 7.87
N VAL A 210 -18.72 -8.19 8.64
CA VAL A 210 -17.54 -7.48 8.11
C VAL A 210 -16.76 -8.37 7.13
N GLY A 211 -16.48 -9.62 7.53
CA GLY A 211 -15.76 -10.57 6.68
C GLY A 211 -16.46 -10.85 5.37
N LYS A 212 -17.79 -11.04 5.41
CA LYS A 212 -18.62 -11.24 4.22
C LYS A 212 -18.65 -10.00 3.32
N ALA A 213 -18.84 -8.82 3.91
CA ALA A 213 -18.93 -7.55 3.18
C ALA A 213 -17.61 -7.20 2.48
N LEU A 214 -16.48 -7.46 3.14
CA LEU A 214 -15.15 -7.19 2.59
C LEU A 214 -14.58 -8.35 1.78
N GLY A 215 -15.23 -9.51 1.76
CA GLY A 215 -14.74 -10.71 1.07
C GLY A 215 -13.44 -11.28 1.67
N VAL A 216 -13.23 -11.07 2.97
CA VAL A 216 -12.03 -11.52 3.70
C VAL A 216 -12.34 -12.72 4.59
N ARG A 217 -11.34 -13.58 4.79
CA ARG A 217 -11.44 -14.76 5.64
C ARG A 217 -11.07 -14.45 7.09
N TYR A 218 -10.18 -13.49 7.27
CA TYR A 218 -9.69 -13.11 8.58
C TYR A 218 -9.85 -11.62 8.82
N VAL A 219 -10.02 -11.27 10.09
CA VAL A 219 -10.11 -9.89 10.55
C VAL A 219 -9.15 -9.69 11.72
N VAL A 220 -8.40 -8.60 11.67
CA VAL A 220 -7.63 -8.06 12.79
C VAL A 220 -8.41 -6.89 13.36
N GLU A 221 -8.65 -6.91 14.67
CA GLU A 221 -9.19 -5.78 15.40
C GLU A 221 -8.29 -5.45 16.59
N GLY A 222 -8.39 -4.22 17.08
CA GLY A 222 -7.59 -3.81 18.20
C GLY A 222 -8.18 -2.64 18.96
N SER A 223 -7.54 -2.33 20.09
CA SER A 223 -7.89 -1.19 20.91
C SER A 223 -6.66 -0.59 21.55
N VAL A 224 -6.62 0.73 21.64
CA VAL A 224 -5.54 1.50 22.27
C VAL A 224 -6.08 2.18 23.51
N ARG A 225 -5.38 2.05 24.64
CA ARG A 225 -5.74 2.70 25.91
C ARG A 225 -4.53 3.35 26.57
N LYS A 226 -4.63 4.64 26.87
CA LYS A 226 -3.63 5.39 27.64
C LYS A 226 -3.84 5.19 29.14
N MET A 227 -2.74 4.99 29.84
CA MET A 227 -2.65 4.75 31.29
C MET A 227 -1.49 5.58 31.84
N GLY A 228 -1.73 6.89 32.03
CA GLY A 228 -0.68 7.85 32.37
C GLY A 228 0.34 7.98 31.24
N LYS A 229 1.60 7.62 31.51
CA LYS A 229 2.68 7.59 30.50
C LYS A 229 2.79 6.28 29.72
N ARG A 230 1.85 5.34 29.88
CA ARG A 230 1.88 4.06 29.15
C ARG A 230 0.70 3.96 28.22
N VAL A 231 0.88 3.29 27.09
CA VAL A 231 -0.20 2.84 26.23
C VAL A 231 -0.25 1.33 26.21
N ARG A 232 -1.46 0.82 26.39
CA ARG A 232 -1.80 -0.58 26.21
C ARG A 232 -2.52 -0.75 24.88
N VAL A 233 -1.91 -1.51 23.98
CA VAL A 233 -2.52 -1.94 22.73
C VAL A 233 -2.97 -3.39 22.89
N THR A 234 -4.23 -3.67 22.60
CA THR A 234 -4.75 -5.04 22.48
C THR A 234 -5.00 -5.32 21.01
N VAL A 235 -4.53 -6.46 20.52
CA VAL A 235 -4.74 -6.92 19.15
C VAL A 235 -5.37 -8.29 19.18
N GLN A 236 -6.34 -8.52 18.31
CA GLN A 236 -7.02 -9.79 18.15
C GLN A 236 -7.06 -10.17 16.66
N PHE A 237 -6.87 -11.44 16.39
CA PHE A 237 -6.89 -12.05 15.07
C PHE A 237 -7.97 -13.12 15.03
N ILE A 238 -8.93 -12.95 14.13
CA ILE A 238 -10.24 -13.61 14.20
C ILE A 238 -10.55 -14.22 12.83
N GLU A 239 -11.07 -15.45 12.83
CA GLU A 239 -11.64 -16.09 11.64
C GLU A 239 -13.05 -15.54 11.40
N ALA A 240 -13.26 -14.89 10.26
CA ALA A 240 -14.52 -14.21 10.00
C ALA A 240 -15.68 -15.16 9.66
N GLU A 241 -15.40 -16.40 9.24
CA GLU A 241 -16.44 -17.39 8.94
C GLU A 241 -17.13 -17.88 10.22
N THR A 242 -16.35 -18.20 11.24
CA THR A 242 -16.82 -18.78 12.51
C THR A 242 -16.96 -17.74 13.62
N GLY A 243 -16.26 -16.61 13.52
CA GLY A 243 -16.09 -15.65 14.61
C GLY A 243 -15.09 -16.13 15.68
N ALA A 244 -14.32 -17.19 15.42
CA ALA A 244 -13.37 -17.73 16.39
C ALA A 244 -12.13 -16.84 16.52
N HIS A 245 -11.73 -16.55 17.77
CA HIS A 245 -10.45 -15.89 18.04
C HIS A 245 -9.31 -16.89 17.84
N ILE A 246 -8.48 -16.65 16.84
CA ILE A 246 -7.29 -17.45 16.54
C ILE A 246 -6.15 -17.04 17.47
N TRP A 247 -5.98 -15.73 17.67
CA TRP A 247 -4.90 -15.19 18.49
C TRP A 247 -5.29 -13.84 19.09
N ALA A 248 -4.76 -13.56 20.29
CA ALA A 248 -4.87 -12.25 20.91
C ALA A 248 -3.62 -11.94 21.72
N LYS A 249 -3.17 -10.68 21.70
CA LYS A 249 -2.02 -10.23 22.47
C LYS A 249 -2.20 -8.80 22.97
N LYS A 250 -1.54 -8.52 24.09
CA LYS A 250 -1.46 -7.19 24.70
C LYS A 250 -0.02 -6.71 24.66
N PHE A 251 0.16 -5.44 24.32
CA PHE A 251 1.43 -4.75 24.28
C PHE A 251 1.34 -3.53 25.18
N ASP A 252 2.26 -3.42 26.13
CA ASP A 252 2.37 -2.27 27.02
C ASP A 252 3.65 -1.51 26.67
N GLN A 253 3.51 -0.28 26.17
CA GLN A 253 4.62 0.56 25.74
C GLN A 253 4.61 1.89 26.50
N LEU A 254 5.80 2.45 26.72
CA LEU A 254 5.95 3.79 27.30
C LEU A 254 5.71 4.84 26.20
N LEU A 255 4.85 5.81 26.49
CA LEU A 255 4.48 6.90 25.60
C LEU A 255 5.48 8.06 25.76
N ASP A 256 6.75 7.82 25.43
CA ASP A 256 7.79 8.86 25.44
C ASP A 256 7.81 9.61 24.10
N ASP A 257 8.00 8.89 22.99
CA ASP A 257 7.81 9.40 21.63
C ASP A 257 6.72 8.57 20.94
N LEU A 258 5.64 9.24 20.51
CA LEU A 258 4.51 8.64 19.82
C LEU A 258 4.92 7.93 18.52
N TYR A 259 5.93 8.46 17.82
CA TYR A 259 6.37 7.94 16.54
C TYR A 259 7.25 6.69 16.69
N GLU A 260 8.28 6.74 17.55
CA GLU A 260 9.12 5.55 17.83
C GLU A 260 8.31 4.41 18.46
N THR A 261 7.31 4.74 19.28
CA THR A 261 6.39 3.77 19.87
C THR A 261 5.57 3.03 18.81
N SER A 262 5.22 3.70 17.71
CA SER A 262 4.38 3.14 16.65
C SER A 262 5.11 2.08 15.83
N ASP A 263 6.33 2.38 15.34
CA ASP A 263 7.15 1.44 14.56
C ASP A 263 7.42 0.14 15.34
N ASP A 264 7.83 0.29 16.60
CA ASP A 264 8.08 -0.81 17.53
C ASP A 264 6.86 -1.71 17.73
N LEU A 265 5.67 -1.10 17.84
CA LEU A 265 4.42 -1.82 18.02
C LEU A 265 4.02 -2.54 16.73
N VAL A 266 4.14 -1.89 15.58
CA VAL A 266 3.80 -2.47 14.27
C VAL A 266 4.65 -3.71 13.99
N GLU A 267 5.97 -3.65 14.23
CA GLU A 267 6.85 -4.80 14.07
C GLU A 267 6.44 -5.96 15.00
N LYS A 268 6.18 -5.66 16.28
CA LYS A 268 5.77 -6.68 17.28
C LYS A 268 4.41 -7.29 16.97
N ILE A 269 3.47 -6.50 16.46
CA ILE A 269 2.12 -6.94 16.10
C ILE A 269 2.19 -7.82 14.84
N THR A 270 2.81 -7.33 13.77
CA THR A 270 2.88 -8.04 12.48
C THR A 270 3.73 -9.31 12.59
N GLY A 271 4.86 -9.27 13.30
CA GLY A 271 5.67 -10.44 13.62
C GLY A 271 4.94 -11.49 14.48
N GLY A 272 3.97 -11.07 15.28
CA GLY A 272 3.07 -11.96 16.03
C GLY A 272 1.94 -12.54 15.18
N LEU A 273 1.39 -11.75 14.24
CA LEU A 273 0.26 -12.12 13.39
C LEU A 273 0.63 -13.12 12.29
N PHE A 274 1.76 -12.91 11.60
CA PHE A 274 2.14 -13.73 10.45
C PHE A 274 2.21 -15.24 10.74
N PRO A 275 2.88 -15.70 11.83
CA PRO A 275 2.90 -17.13 12.16
C PRO A 275 1.50 -17.71 12.39
N GLN A 276 0.59 -16.93 12.99
CA GLN A 276 -0.77 -17.37 13.28
C GLN A 276 -1.61 -17.50 12.01
N LEU A 277 -1.45 -16.56 11.08
CA LEU A 277 -2.10 -16.61 9.77
C LEU A 277 -1.64 -17.83 8.96
N VAL A 278 -0.34 -18.13 8.96
CA VAL A 278 0.20 -19.33 8.30
C VAL A 278 -0.33 -20.60 8.94
N SER A 279 -0.32 -20.69 10.28
CA SER A 279 -0.84 -21.86 11.00
C SER A 279 -2.34 -22.07 10.74
N ALA A 280 -3.13 -21.01 10.72
CA ALA A 280 -4.56 -21.10 10.45
C ALA A 280 -4.86 -21.61 9.03
N GLU A 281 -4.10 -21.16 8.02
CA GLU A 281 -4.25 -21.65 6.63
C GLU A 281 -3.79 -23.10 6.47
N VAL A 282 -2.76 -23.53 7.20
CA VAL A 282 -2.32 -24.93 7.24
C VAL A 282 -3.41 -25.82 7.84
N ASP A 283 -3.88 -25.49 9.04
CA ASP A 283 -4.94 -26.24 9.74
C ASP A 283 -6.21 -26.34 8.91
N ARG A 284 -6.56 -25.26 8.19
CA ARG A 284 -7.69 -25.23 7.25
C ARG A 284 -7.46 -26.19 6.09
N SER A 285 -6.29 -26.15 5.46
CA SER A 285 -5.95 -26.99 4.31
C SER A 285 -6.00 -28.47 4.64
N GLU A 286 -5.63 -28.85 5.88
CA GLU A 286 -5.73 -30.23 6.37
C GLU A 286 -7.17 -30.69 6.60
N LYS A 287 -8.06 -29.77 6.99
CA LYS A 287 -9.49 -30.07 7.29
C LYS A 287 -10.39 -29.94 6.06
N ALA A 288 -9.92 -29.31 4.99
CA ALA A 288 -10.69 -29.07 3.77
C ALA A 288 -10.76 -30.32 2.87
N PRO A 289 -11.94 -30.65 2.28
CA PRO A 289 -12.06 -31.73 1.30
C PRO A 289 -11.12 -31.51 0.08
N PRO A 290 -10.54 -32.56 -0.53
CA PRO A 290 -9.55 -32.43 -1.61
C PRO A 290 -10.03 -31.62 -2.84
N GLU A 291 -11.34 -31.56 -3.04
CA GLU A 291 -11.99 -30.92 -4.18
C GLU A 291 -12.12 -29.38 -4.04
N SER A 292 -11.92 -28.83 -2.84
CA SER A 292 -12.00 -27.38 -2.58
C SER A 292 -10.64 -26.67 -2.54
N LEU A 293 -9.54 -27.40 -2.76
CA LEU A 293 -8.19 -26.87 -2.59
C LEU A 293 -7.65 -26.21 -3.86
N GLY A 294 -7.14 -24.99 -3.73
CA GLY A 294 -6.40 -24.27 -4.77
C GLY A 294 -4.92 -24.70 -4.87
N PRO A 295 -4.23 -24.34 -5.96
CA PRO A 295 -2.81 -24.66 -6.19
C PRO A 295 -1.83 -24.29 -5.06
N TRP A 296 -2.13 -23.21 -4.31
CA TRP A 296 -1.33 -22.78 -3.16
C TRP A 296 -1.38 -23.76 -1.98
N GLU A 297 -2.57 -24.30 -1.70
CA GLU A 297 -2.82 -25.20 -0.58
C GLU A 297 -2.20 -26.58 -0.85
N TYR A 298 -2.11 -26.99 -2.13
CA TYR A 298 -1.32 -28.16 -2.54
C TYR A 298 0.19 -27.97 -2.30
N CYS A 299 0.75 -26.78 -2.59
CA CYS A 299 2.16 -26.50 -2.34
C CYS A 299 2.50 -26.52 -0.84
N GLN A 300 1.64 -25.98 0.03
CA GLN A 300 1.86 -26.01 1.47
C GLN A 300 1.84 -27.43 2.02
N ARG A 301 0.90 -28.26 1.57
CA ARG A 301 0.80 -29.68 1.97
C ARG A 301 1.98 -30.52 1.48
N ALA A 302 2.47 -30.27 0.27
CA ALA A 302 3.64 -30.95 -0.27
C ALA A 302 4.93 -30.59 0.51
N ALA A 303 5.07 -29.33 0.94
CA ALA A 303 6.22 -28.88 1.73
C ALA A 303 6.32 -29.57 3.11
N GLN A 304 5.19 -29.98 3.70
CA GLN A 304 5.16 -30.72 4.96
C GLN A 304 5.47 -32.21 4.82
N THR A 305 5.30 -32.79 3.63
CA THR A 305 5.56 -34.23 3.40
C THR A 305 7.06 -34.53 3.15
N ILE A 306 7.88 -33.49 3.00
CA ILE A 306 9.32 -33.59 2.69
C ILE A 306 10.21 -33.36 3.93
N ALA A 307 9.63 -33.17 5.12
CA ALA A 307 10.33 -33.16 6.40
C ALA A 307 10.24 -34.52 7.10
#